data_AF-A0A7D9KAD1-F1
#
_entry.id   AF-A0A7D9KAD1-F1
#
_cell.length_a   1.000
_cell.length_b   1.000
_cell.length_c   1.000
_cell.angle_alpha   90.00
_cell.angle_beta   90.00
_cell.angle_gamma   90.00
#
_symmetry.space_group_name_H-M   'P 1'
#
loop_
_entity.id
_entity.type
_entity.pdbx_description
1 polymer ?
#
loop_
_entity_poly.entity_id
_entity_poly.type
_entity_poly.pdbx_seq_one_letter_code
_entity_poly.pdbx_strand_id
1 'polypeptide(L)'
;NDPALLGRDWLTKSKLDWSRIFAVKSESVPGSVTEVLYKYSSLFSEGYGTVKDYKAQIHLKENVQPKFCKARTVPFALQEAVDKELDRLEAEGIIYKVDRSE
;
A
#
# COMPACT_ATOMS: atom_id res chain seq x y z
N ASN A 1 45.34 -18.80 18.74
CA ASN A 1 44.15 -19.59 18.41
C ASN A 1 44.15 -20.82 19.28
N ASP A 2 43.68 -20.66 20.52
CA ASP A 2 43.59 -21.80 21.44
C ASP A 2 42.43 -22.70 21.00
N PRO A 3 42.63 -24.03 21.00
CA PRO A 3 41.58 -24.96 20.65
C PRO A 3 40.43 -24.84 21.65
N ALA A 4 39.20 -24.90 21.16
CA ALA A 4 38.03 -24.91 22.03
C ALA A 4 38.15 -26.09 23.02
N LEU A 5 38.05 -25.80 24.32
CA LEU A 5 38.09 -26.82 25.39
C LEU A 5 37.11 -27.97 25.13
N LEU A 6 35.96 -27.66 24.52
CA LEU A 6 34.94 -28.61 24.09
C LEU A 6 34.36 -28.17 22.75
N GLY A 7 34.46 -29.03 21.73
CA GLY A 7 33.92 -28.80 20.38
C GLY A 7 32.48 -29.27 20.22
N ARG A 8 31.91 -29.08 19.02
CA ARG A 8 30.53 -29.51 18.69
C ARG A 8 30.30 -31.01 18.86
N ASP A 9 31.36 -31.81 18.72
CA ASP A 9 31.30 -33.26 18.89
C ASP A 9 30.82 -33.66 20.30
N TRP A 10 31.08 -32.82 21.31
CA TRP A 10 30.62 -33.07 22.67
C TRP A 10 29.10 -32.96 22.83
N LEU A 11 28.43 -32.20 21.96
CA LEU A 11 26.98 -32.05 21.97
C LEU A 11 26.27 -33.40 21.75
N THR A 12 26.87 -34.30 20.95
CA THR A 12 26.31 -35.64 20.72
C THR A 12 26.41 -36.58 21.93
N LYS A 13 27.40 -36.36 22.81
CA LYS A 13 27.61 -37.16 24.03
C LYS A 13 26.77 -36.66 25.21
N SER A 14 26.34 -35.41 25.16
CA SER A 14 25.51 -34.81 26.18
C SER A 14 24.07 -35.30 26.05
N LYS A 15 23.53 -35.86 27.14
CA LYS A 15 22.14 -36.36 27.22
C LYS A 15 21.14 -35.23 27.46
N LEU A 16 21.30 -34.12 26.74
CA LEU A 16 20.38 -33.00 26.80
C LEU A 16 19.37 -33.10 25.67
N ASP A 17 18.14 -32.68 25.95
CA ASP A 17 17.11 -32.54 24.93
C ASP A 17 17.39 -31.27 24.11
N TRP A 18 18.27 -31.43 23.12
CA TRP A 18 18.68 -30.34 22.23
C TRP A 18 17.50 -29.76 21.45
N SER A 19 16.51 -30.59 21.10
CA SER A 19 15.29 -30.15 20.43
C SER A 19 14.50 -29.18 21.29
N ARG A 20 14.45 -29.40 22.61
CA ARG A 20 13.83 -28.48 23.56
C ARG A 20 14.68 -27.24 23.83
N ILE A 21 16.01 -27.36 23.86
CA ILE A 21 16.93 -26.23 24.11
C ILE A 21 16.93 -25.25 22.93
N PHE A 22 16.90 -25.77 21.70
CA PHE A 22 16.83 -24.96 20.48
C PHE A 22 15.40 -24.74 19.99
N ALA A 23 14.40 -25.10 20.80
CA ALA A 23 13.01 -24.77 20.51
C ALA A 23 12.84 -23.25 20.62
N VAL A 24 12.97 -22.57 19.49
CA VAL A 24 12.52 -21.19 19.34
C VAL A 24 11.01 -21.23 19.42
N LYS A 25 10.47 -21.02 20.61
CA LYS A 25 9.07 -20.67 20.76
C LYS A 25 8.92 -19.32 20.09
N SER A 26 8.26 -19.28 18.95
CA SER A 26 7.65 -18.04 18.49
C SER A 26 6.60 -17.73 19.54
N GLU A 27 6.96 -16.96 20.57
CA GLU A 27 5.96 -16.28 21.36
C GLU A 27 5.15 -15.49 20.34
N SER A 28 3.89 -15.89 20.16
CA SER A 28 2.96 -15.10 19.38
C SER A 28 2.96 -13.74 20.05
N VAL A 29 3.57 -12.75 19.40
CA VAL A 29 3.46 -11.36 19.81
C VAL A 29 1.97 -11.10 20.06
N PRO A 30 1.56 -10.58 21.23
CA PRO A 30 0.16 -10.27 21.48
C PRO A 30 -0.28 -9.25 20.42
N GLY A 31 -1.15 -9.70 19.52
CA GLY A 31 -1.49 -8.99 18.30
C GLY A 31 -1.29 -9.88 17.08
N SER A 32 -2.22 -10.81 16.87
CA SER A 32 -2.29 -11.52 15.59
C SER A 32 -2.52 -10.50 14.48
N VAL A 33 -1.92 -10.70 13.30
CA VAL A 33 -2.17 -9.85 12.12
C VAL A 33 -3.68 -9.71 11.86
N THR A 34 -4.45 -10.77 12.14
CA THR A 34 -5.91 -10.77 12.03
C THR A 34 -6.58 -9.76 12.94
N GLU A 35 -6.04 -9.52 14.14
CA GLU A 35 -6.57 -8.55 15.10
C GLU A 35 -6.34 -7.12 14.62
N VAL A 36 -5.16 -6.84 14.03
CA VAL A 36 -4.86 -5.54 13.42
C VAL A 36 -5.76 -5.27 12.22
N LEU A 37 -5.92 -6.26 11.33
CA LEU A 37 -6.80 -6.16 10.18
C LEU A 37 -8.26 -5.94 10.60
N TYR A 38 -8.73 -6.62 11.64
CA TYR A 38 -10.07 -6.40 12.17
C TYR A 38 -10.23 -5.00 12.76
N LYS A 39 -9.29 -4.59 13.63
CA LYS A 39 -9.31 -3.28 14.31
C LYS A 39 -9.28 -2.10 13.34
N TYR A 40 -8.57 -2.23 12.23
CA TYR A 40 -8.43 -1.19 11.22
C TYR A 40 -9.08 -1.57 9.88
N SER A 41 -10.13 -2.39 9.92
CA SER A 41 -10.81 -2.92 8.72
C SER A 41 -11.25 -1.83 7.74
N SER A 42 -11.61 -0.64 8.23
CA SER A 42 -11.96 0.52 7.39
C SER A 42 -10.79 1.14 6.61
N LEU A 43 -9.54 0.90 7.01
CA LEU A 43 -8.37 1.32 6.23
C LEU A 43 -8.05 0.34 5.09
N PHE A 44 -8.54 -0.90 5.21
CA PHE A 44 -8.32 -1.98 4.25
C PHE A 44 -9.58 -2.34 3.46
N SER A 45 -10.68 -1.62 3.67
CA SER A 45 -11.90 -1.80 2.88
C SER A 45 -11.66 -1.40 1.44
N GLU A 46 -12.31 -2.10 0.51
CA GLU A 46 -12.27 -1.75 -0.91
C GLU A 46 -12.83 -0.33 -1.15
N GLY A 47 -12.24 0.36 -2.11
CA GLY A 47 -12.61 1.72 -2.49
C GLY A 47 -11.52 2.75 -2.22
N TYR A 48 -11.87 4.02 -2.43
CA TYR A 48 -10.95 5.14 -2.33
C TYR A 48 -11.20 5.93 -1.04
N GLY A 49 -10.12 6.26 -0.33
CA GLY A 49 -10.16 7.19 0.79
C GLY A 49 -9.73 8.59 0.33
N THR A 50 -10.37 9.62 0.89
CA THR A 50 -9.93 11.01 0.72
C THR A 50 -9.07 11.41 1.91
N VAL A 51 -7.88 11.96 1.65
CA VAL A 51 -7.06 12.56 2.70
C VAL A 51 -7.81 13.75 3.27
N LYS A 52 -8.20 13.64 4.55
CA LYS A 52 -8.88 14.72 5.27
C LYS A 52 -7.87 15.79 5.66
N ASP A 53 -8.34 17.03 5.77
CA ASP A 53 -7.59 18.17 6.31
C ASP A 53 -6.44 18.73 5.46
N TYR A 54 -6.12 18.11 4.32
CA TYR A 54 -5.10 18.58 3.39
C TYR A 54 -5.71 18.92 2.03
N LYS A 55 -5.29 20.06 1.46
CA LYS A 55 -5.59 20.45 0.08
C LYS A 55 -4.29 20.61 -0.68
N ALA A 56 -4.17 19.90 -1.81
CA ALA A 56 -3.04 20.09 -2.70
C ALA A 56 -3.11 21.49 -3.34
N GLN A 57 -1.99 22.21 -3.33
CA GLN A 57 -1.85 23.50 -4.00
C GLN A 57 -0.80 23.39 -5.10
N ILE A 58 -1.22 23.66 -6.32
CA ILE A 58 -0.33 23.67 -7.49
C ILE A 58 0.25 25.07 -7.63
N HIS A 59 1.54 25.21 -7.39
CA HIS A 59 2.24 26.49 -7.53
C HIS A 59 2.75 26.64 -8.96
N LEU A 60 2.27 27.67 -9.65
CA LEU A 60 2.72 28.00 -11.00
C LEU A 60 3.94 28.92 -10.95
N LYS A 61 4.79 28.83 -11.98
CA LYS A 61 5.85 29.82 -12.18
C LYS A 61 5.24 31.18 -12.48
N GLU A 62 5.97 32.24 -12.15
CA GLU A 62 5.57 33.61 -12.49
C GLU A 62 5.36 33.77 -14.00
N ASN A 63 4.37 34.57 -14.38
CA ASN A 63 4.02 34.91 -15.76
C ASN A 63 3.55 33.73 -16.65
N VAL A 64 3.12 32.60 -16.07
CA VAL A 64 2.50 31.51 -16.82
C VAL A 64 1.07 31.87 -17.20
N GLN A 65 0.73 31.69 -18.48
CA GLN A 65 -0.61 31.91 -19.00
C GLN A 65 -1.33 30.56 -19.17
N PRO A 66 -2.60 30.45 -18.74
CA PRO A 66 -3.41 29.27 -18.98
C PRO A 66 -3.51 28.95 -20.47
N LYS A 67 -3.44 27.66 -20.82
CA LYS A 67 -3.51 27.20 -22.20
C LYS A 67 -4.71 26.28 -22.39
N PHE A 68 -5.70 26.77 -23.11
CA PHE A 68 -6.81 25.92 -23.56
C PHE A 68 -6.34 24.93 -24.62
N CYS A 69 -6.43 23.64 -24.32
CA CYS A 69 -6.10 22.56 -25.25
C CYS A 69 -7.39 21.85 -25.66
N LYS A 70 -7.62 21.68 -26.97
CA LYS A 70 -8.76 20.89 -27.47
C LYS A 70 -8.59 19.42 -27.06
N ALA A 71 -9.71 18.78 -26.72
CA ALA A 71 -9.74 17.34 -26.45
C ALA A 71 -9.19 16.55 -27.65
N ARG A 72 -8.41 15.50 -27.37
CA ARG A 72 -7.86 14.63 -28.42
C ARG A 72 -8.91 13.63 -28.86
N THR A 73 -8.91 13.31 -30.15
CA THR A 73 -9.81 12.28 -30.70
C THR A 73 -9.47 10.92 -30.11
N VAL A 74 -10.44 10.29 -29.47
CA VAL A 74 -10.34 8.92 -28.95
C VAL A 74 -10.67 7.95 -30.10
N PRO A 75 -9.80 6.95 -30.40
CA PRO A 75 -10.11 5.93 -31.39
C PRO A 75 -11.44 5.24 -31.09
N PHE A 76 -12.24 4.98 -32.13
CA PHE A 76 -13.60 4.43 -31.97
C PHE A 76 -13.65 3.16 -31.09
N ALA A 77 -12.69 2.25 -31.29
CA ALA A 77 -12.57 1.03 -30.49
C ALA A 77 -12.36 1.25 -28.98
N LEU A 78 -11.91 2.44 -28.56
CA LEU A 78 -11.64 2.79 -27.17
C LEU A 78 -12.70 3.72 -26.56
N GLN A 79 -13.61 4.29 -27.36
CA GLN A 79 -14.58 5.28 -26.86
C GLN A 79 -15.44 4.70 -25.73
N GLU A 80 -16.04 3.54 -25.94
CA GLU A 80 -16.89 2.89 -24.93
C GLU A 80 -16.13 2.58 -23.63
N ALA A 81 -14.87 2.15 -23.73
CA ALA A 81 -14.05 1.85 -22.57
C ALA A 81 -13.68 3.11 -21.79
N VAL A 82 -13.36 4.20 -22.50
CA VAL A 82 -13.06 5.50 -21.89
C VAL A 82 -14.30 6.09 -21.22
N ASP A 83 -15.45 6.06 -21.88
CA ASP A 83 -16.70 6.61 -21.33
C ASP A 83 -17.11 5.87 -20.06
N LYS A 84 -17.05 4.52 -20.05
CA LYS A 84 -17.33 3.72 -18.85
C LYS A 84 -16.42 4.07 -17.68
N GLU A 85 -15.14 4.31 -17.95
CA GLU A 85 -14.19 4.66 -16.90
C GLU A 85 -14.44 6.08 -16.38
N LEU A 86 -14.78 7.04 -17.25
CA LEU A 86 -15.18 8.38 -16.82
C LEU A 86 -16.43 8.34 -15.93
N ASP A 87 -17.46 7.58 -16.33
CA ASP A 87 -18.68 7.40 -15.54
C ASP A 87 -18.37 6.77 -14.17
N ARG A 88 -17.48 5.77 -14.12
CA ARG A 88 -17.05 5.14 -12.87
C ARG A 88 -16.35 6.14 -11.94
N LEU A 89 -15.42 6.92 -12.48
CA LEU A 89 -14.66 7.92 -11.71
C LEU A 89 -15.56 9.07 -11.21
N GLU A 90 -16.57 9.48 -11.98
CA GLU A 90 -17.55 10.48 -11.56
C GLU A 90 -18.48 9.93 -10.48
N ALA A 91 -18.97 8.70 -10.63
CA ALA A 91 -19.80 8.02 -9.61
C ALA A 91 -19.07 7.82 -8.28
N GLU A 92 -17.75 7.60 -8.31
CA GLU A 92 -16.90 7.50 -7.13
C GLU A 92 -16.48 8.87 -6.56
N GLY A 93 -16.83 9.98 -7.23
CA GLY A 93 -16.51 11.34 -6.80
C GLY A 93 -15.03 11.71 -6.93
N ILE A 94 -14.26 10.97 -7.74
CA ILE A 94 -12.84 11.25 -8.01
C ILE A 94 -12.70 12.44 -8.96
N ILE A 95 -13.57 12.51 -9.96
CA ILE A 95 -13.66 13.63 -10.91
C ILE A 95 -15.06 14.24 -10.87
N TYR A 96 -15.17 15.48 -11.33
CA TYR A 96 -16.45 16.18 -11.46
C TYR A 96 -16.41 17.15 -12.63
N LYS A 97 -17.57 17.42 -13.20
CA LYS A 97 -17.72 18.39 -14.29
C LYS A 97 -17.45 19.82 -13.82
N VAL A 98 -16.68 20.57 -14.60
CA VAL A 98 -16.45 22.01 -14.42
C VAL A 98 -16.87 22.77 -15.67
N ASP A 99 -17.36 24.00 -15.50
CA ASP A 99 -17.88 24.81 -16.61
C ASP A 99 -16.77 25.33 -17.54
N ARG A 100 -15.63 25.72 -16.95
CA ARG A 100 -14.44 26.20 -17.68
C ARG A 100 -13.16 25.84 -16.94
N SER A 101 -12.13 25.48 -17.70
CA SER A 101 -10.74 25.44 -17.22
C SER A 101 -10.19 26.86 -17.27
N GLU A 102 -9.95 27.45 -16.10
CA GLU A 102 -9.24 28.75 -15.97
C GLU A 102 -7.75 28.62 -16.28
#